data_AF-A0A2E2G826-F1
#
_entry.id   AF-A0A2E2G826-F1
#
_cell.length_a   1.000
_cell.length_b   1.000
_cell.length_c   1.000
_cell.angle_alpha   90.00
_cell.angle_beta   90.00
_cell.angle_gamma   90.00
#
_symmetry.space_group_name_H-M   'P 1'
#
loop_
_entity.id
_entity.type
_entity.pdbx_description
1 polymer ?
#
loop_
_entity_poly.entity_id
_entity_poly.type
_entity_poly.pdbx_seq_one_letter_code
_entity_poly.pdbx_strand_id
1 'polypeptide(L)'
;MSLHGFKGLYLQSTGHPHCFSFVTYTPQSRDQMIASGDLDEDVEYINPVVLDFLLFISEVVLVLPSSVACPIGYDDITVRWARQRGHGVQHEYLIQVNRDAWDDSKQLVLHRMQSVLSSEYWNGSRLAEPT
;
A
#
# COMPACT_ATOMS: atom_id res chain seq x y z
N MET A 1 -23.63 9.00 -2.49
CA MET A 1 -22.30 9.29 -1.92
C MET A 1 -22.39 8.97 -0.44
N SER A 2 -21.78 7.87 0.03
CA SER A 2 -21.84 7.52 1.45
C SER A 2 -21.08 8.56 2.26
N LEU A 3 -21.71 9.06 3.33
CA LEU A 3 -21.21 10.15 4.18
C LEU A 3 -20.16 9.69 5.20
N HIS A 4 -19.66 8.46 5.12
CA HIS A 4 -18.64 7.92 6.03
C HIS A 4 -17.53 7.21 5.21
N GLY A 5 -16.40 7.89 5.03
CA GLY A 5 -15.13 7.32 4.56
C GLY A 5 -14.03 8.29 4.98
N PHE A 6 -12.91 7.92 5.58
CA PHE A 6 -12.21 6.64 5.71
C PHE A 6 -11.15 6.85 6.83
N LYS A 7 -10.95 5.96 7.82
CA LYS A 7 -9.92 6.14 8.87
C LYS A 7 -8.71 5.23 8.63
N GLY A 8 -7.56 5.84 8.39
CA GLY A 8 -6.27 5.16 8.26
C GLY A 8 -5.83 4.92 6.82
N LEU A 9 -5.73 3.63 6.47
CA LEU A 9 -5.20 3.10 5.22
C LEU A 9 -6.29 2.35 4.45
N TYR A 10 -6.32 2.50 3.12
CA TYR A 10 -7.28 1.79 2.26
C TYR A 10 -6.60 1.28 1.00
N LEU A 11 -6.94 0.05 0.60
CA LEU A 11 -6.45 -0.57 -0.61
C LEU A 11 -7.62 -1.10 -1.45
N GLN A 12 -7.64 -0.74 -2.73
CA GLN A 12 -8.63 -1.23 -3.69
C GLN A 12 -7.98 -1.70 -4.98
N SER A 13 -8.59 -2.72 -5.60
CA SER A 13 -8.25 -3.11 -6.96
C SER A 13 -8.63 -2.00 -7.95
N THR A 14 -7.80 -1.78 -8.96
CA THR A 14 -8.13 -0.88 -10.09
C THR A 14 -8.76 -1.64 -11.26
N GLY A 15 -8.89 -2.96 -11.16
CA GLY A 15 -9.19 -3.86 -12.28
C GLY A 15 -7.97 -4.23 -13.12
N HIS A 16 -6.84 -3.54 -12.97
CA HIS A 16 -5.56 -3.93 -13.57
C HIS A 16 -4.81 -4.91 -12.65
N PRO A 17 -4.21 -6.00 -13.18
CA PRO A 17 -3.63 -7.05 -12.35
C PRO A 17 -2.45 -6.60 -11.46
N HIS A 18 -1.75 -5.55 -11.87
CA HIS A 18 -0.55 -5.07 -11.16
C HIS A 18 -0.71 -3.69 -10.54
N CYS A 19 -1.88 -3.07 -10.66
CA CYS A 19 -2.07 -1.69 -10.18
C CYS A 19 -3.18 -1.62 -9.14
N PHE A 20 -2.90 -0.90 -8.06
CA PHE A 20 -3.78 -0.77 -6.91
C PHE A 20 -3.96 0.70 -6.54
N SER A 21 -5.17 1.05 -6.11
CA SER A 21 -5.44 2.34 -5.48
C SER A 21 -5.18 2.19 -3.99
N PHE A 22 -4.17 2.90 -3.49
CA PHE A 22 -3.80 2.91 -2.09
C PHE A 22 -3.98 4.30 -1.49
N VAL A 23 -4.73 4.41 -0.40
CA VAL A 23 -4.94 5.66 0.33
C VAL A 23 -4.21 5.57 1.66
N THR A 24 -3.34 6.55 1.92
CA THR A 24 -2.67 6.74 3.21
C THR A 24 -2.70 8.23 3.59
N TYR A 25 -2.22 8.56 4.78
CA TYR A 25 -1.99 9.93 5.22
C TYR A 25 -0.94 10.62 4.34
N THR A 26 -0.90 11.95 4.41
CA THR A 26 0.15 12.72 3.75
C THR A 26 1.51 12.39 4.37
N PRO A 27 2.44 11.75 3.64
CA PRO A 27 3.77 11.42 4.15
C PRO A 27 4.62 12.69 4.25
N GLN A 28 5.64 12.68 5.11
CA GLN A 28 6.68 13.69 5.06
C GLN A 28 7.55 13.47 3.81
N SER A 29 7.91 14.57 3.13
CA SER A 29 8.94 14.53 2.09
C SER A 29 10.33 14.31 2.72
N ARG A 30 11.30 13.91 1.91
CA ARG A 30 12.71 13.83 2.33
C ARG A 30 13.17 15.11 3.02
N ASP A 31 12.93 16.26 2.40
CA ASP A 31 13.36 17.56 2.92
C ASP A 31 12.67 17.90 4.26
N GLN A 32 11.40 17.49 4.43
CA GLN A 32 10.69 17.67 5.69
C GLN A 32 11.28 16.80 6.80
N MET A 33 11.65 15.54 6.51
CA MET A 33 12.29 14.65 7.48
C MET A 33 13.69 15.12 7.86
N ILE A 34 14.46 15.68 6.90
CA ILE A 34 15.76 16.30 7.20
C ILE A 34 15.58 17.53 8.07
N ALA A 35 14.64 18.41 7.71
CA ALA A 35 14.40 19.63 8.45
C ALA A 35 13.90 19.39 9.89
N SER A 36 13.18 18.29 10.15
CA SER A 36 12.78 17.88 11.50
C SER A 36 13.85 17.12 12.27
N GLY A 37 14.92 16.67 11.61
CA GLY A 37 15.95 15.80 12.19
C GLY A 37 15.56 14.33 12.29
N ASP A 38 14.49 13.91 11.59
CA ASP A 38 14.06 12.51 11.51
C ASP A 38 14.88 11.71 10.47
N LEU A 39 15.61 12.40 9.59
CA LEU A 39 16.47 11.79 8.57
C LEU A 39 17.77 12.58 8.43
N ASP A 40 18.92 11.90 8.55
CA ASP A 40 20.22 12.52 8.26
C ASP A 40 20.41 12.72 6.74
N GLU A 41 21.16 13.76 6.34
CA GLU A 41 21.31 14.12 4.93
C GLU A 41 21.97 13.04 4.07
N ASP A 42 22.81 12.20 4.66
CA ASP A 42 23.54 11.11 4.02
C ASP A 42 22.79 9.77 4.02
N VAL A 43 21.65 9.69 4.72
CA VAL A 43 20.82 8.49 4.77
C VAL A 43 19.87 8.45 3.58
N GLU A 44 19.73 7.25 3.01
CA GLU A 44 18.80 6.99 1.93
C GLU A 44 17.36 7.25 2.36
N TYR A 45 16.63 8.02 1.55
CA TYR A 45 15.22 8.27 1.79
C TYR A 45 14.39 7.05 1.38
N ILE A 46 13.75 6.42 2.36
CA ILE A 46 12.78 5.37 2.12
C ILE A 46 11.39 6.00 2.07
N ASN A 47 10.69 5.81 0.95
CA ASN A 47 9.38 6.40 0.74
C ASN A 47 8.34 5.81 1.71
N PRO A 48 7.77 6.60 2.65
CA PRO A 48 6.83 6.09 3.64
C PRO A 48 5.57 5.47 3.03
N VAL A 49 5.13 5.95 1.86
CA VAL A 49 3.95 5.42 1.17
C VAL A 49 4.17 3.97 0.73
N VAL A 50 5.39 3.67 0.25
CA VAL A 50 5.75 2.31 -0.18
C VAL A 50 5.83 1.39 1.04
N LEU A 51 6.42 1.87 2.14
CA LEU A 51 6.46 1.10 3.39
C LEU A 51 5.05 0.81 3.94
N ASP A 52 4.21 1.84 4.04
CA ASP A 52 2.81 1.69 4.46
C ASP A 52 2.08 0.67 3.59
N PHE A 53 2.28 0.75 2.27
CA PHE A 53 1.68 -0.21 1.34
C PHE A 53 2.16 -1.64 1.62
N LEU A 54 3.47 -1.85 1.76
CA LEU A 54 4.05 -3.16 2.01
C LEU A 54 3.59 -3.76 3.34
N LEU A 55 3.59 -2.96 4.41
CA LEU A 55 3.09 -3.37 5.73
C LEU A 55 1.61 -3.70 5.67
N PHE A 56 0.82 -2.87 5.00
CA PHE A 56 -0.62 -3.09 4.88
C PHE A 56 -0.93 -4.38 4.12
N ILE A 57 -0.23 -4.66 3.02
CA ILE A 57 -0.47 -5.91 2.28
C ILE A 57 -0.03 -7.13 3.08
N SER A 58 1.11 -7.07 3.80
CA SER A 58 1.59 -8.21 4.57
C SER A 58 0.70 -8.51 5.77
N GLU A 59 0.32 -7.48 6.53
CA GLU A 59 -0.35 -7.68 7.82
C GLU A 59 -1.88 -7.77 7.68
N VAL A 60 -2.47 -6.97 6.79
CA VAL A 60 -3.92 -6.80 6.73
C VAL A 60 -4.53 -7.61 5.59
N VAL A 61 -3.92 -7.57 4.40
CA VAL A 61 -4.47 -8.25 3.22
C VAL A 61 -4.12 -9.73 3.24
N LEU A 62 -2.84 -10.05 3.47
CA LEU A 62 -2.32 -11.41 3.40
C LEU A 62 -2.28 -12.10 4.76
N VAL A 63 -2.37 -11.34 5.85
CA VAL A 63 -2.33 -11.84 7.25
C VAL A 63 -1.11 -12.75 7.46
N LEU A 64 0.06 -12.29 6.98
CA LEU A 64 1.31 -13.02 7.13
C LEU A 64 1.74 -13.03 8.60
N PRO A 65 2.24 -14.16 9.12
CA PRO A 65 2.88 -14.19 10.43
C PRO A 65 4.08 -13.25 10.46
N SER A 66 4.37 -12.65 11.63
CA SER A 66 5.51 -11.73 11.81
C SER A 66 6.88 -12.34 11.51
N SER A 67 7.00 -13.67 11.48
CA SER A 67 8.22 -14.39 11.10
C SER A 67 8.38 -14.60 9.60
N VAL A 68 7.38 -14.24 8.79
CA VAL A 68 7.36 -14.47 7.34
C VAL A 68 7.55 -13.15 6.61
N ALA A 69 8.64 -13.04 5.86
CA ALA A 69 8.85 -11.92 4.97
C ALA A 69 7.88 -12.00 3.77
N CYS A 70 7.30 -10.85 3.39
CA CYS A 70 6.52 -10.75 2.16
C CYS A 70 7.45 -10.89 0.94
N PRO A 71 7.16 -11.77 -0.03
CA PRO A 71 7.92 -11.88 -1.28
C PRO A 71 7.97 -10.60 -2.14
N ILE A 72 7.00 -9.69 -1.98
CA ILE A 72 7.00 -8.39 -2.64
C ILE A 72 7.74 -7.40 -1.73
N GLY A 73 8.84 -6.85 -2.21
CA GLY A 73 9.71 -5.90 -1.48
C GLY A 73 9.60 -4.47 -1.99
N TYR A 74 10.43 -3.58 -1.42
CA TYR A 74 10.45 -2.15 -1.75
C TYR A 74 10.73 -1.88 -3.23
N ASP A 75 11.75 -2.54 -3.79
CA ASP A 75 12.17 -2.37 -5.19
C ASP A 75 11.13 -2.90 -6.20
N ASP A 76 10.20 -3.74 -5.74
CA ASP A 76 9.09 -4.24 -6.55
C ASP A 76 7.97 -3.20 -6.70
N ILE A 77 8.02 -2.06 -6.01
CA ILE A 77 6.92 -1.10 -5.95
C ILE A 77 7.28 0.20 -6.67
N THR A 78 6.33 0.72 -7.43
CA THR A 78 6.42 2.06 -8.00
C THR A 78 5.13 2.84 -7.78
N VAL A 79 5.27 4.03 -7.22
CA VAL A 79 4.19 5.02 -7.16
C VAL A 79 4.08 5.70 -8.52
N ARG A 80 3.02 5.39 -9.28
CA ARG A 80 2.81 5.94 -10.63
C ARG A 80 2.18 7.33 -10.62
N TRP A 81 1.35 7.59 -9.63
CA TRP A 81 0.61 8.84 -9.51
C TRP A 81 0.15 9.04 -8.06
N ALA A 82 -0.07 10.30 -7.69
CA ALA A 82 -0.64 10.69 -6.41
C ALA A 82 -1.67 11.81 -6.61
N ARG A 83 -2.76 11.78 -5.84
CA ARG A 83 -3.68 12.91 -5.69
C ARG A 83 -4.09 13.15 -4.25
N GLN A 84 -4.32 14.40 -3.91
CA GLN A 84 -4.93 14.78 -2.64
C GLN A 84 -6.39 14.30 -2.55
N ARG A 85 -6.77 13.84 -1.36
CA ARG A 85 -8.16 13.55 -0.98
C ARG A 85 -8.43 14.12 0.43
N GLY A 86 -9.70 14.28 0.78
CA GLY A 86 -10.13 14.63 2.15
C GLY A 86 -9.44 15.86 2.74
N HIS A 87 -9.66 17.05 2.16
CA HIS A 87 -9.08 18.33 2.61
C HIS A 87 -7.56 18.33 2.88
N GLY A 88 -6.80 17.45 2.23
CA GLY A 88 -5.33 17.40 2.33
C GLY A 88 -4.79 16.54 3.49
N VAL A 89 -5.65 15.85 4.23
CA VAL A 89 -5.23 14.96 5.33
C VAL A 89 -4.78 13.59 4.79
N GLN A 90 -5.29 13.19 3.61
CA GLN A 90 -4.99 11.93 2.96
C GLN A 90 -4.61 12.12 1.49
N HIS A 91 -3.88 11.16 0.97
CA HIS A 91 -3.53 11.05 -0.43
C HIS A 91 -3.90 9.67 -0.96
N GLU A 92 -4.37 9.63 -2.20
CA GLU A 92 -4.51 8.40 -2.96
C GLU A 92 -3.34 8.27 -3.93
N TYR A 93 -2.76 7.08 -3.96
CA TYR A 93 -1.63 6.69 -4.76
C TYR A 93 -2.03 5.55 -5.69
N LEU A 94 -1.64 5.68 -6.96
CA LEU A 94 -1.64 4.53 -7.86
C LEU A 94 -0.33 3.78 -7.67
N ILE A 95 -0.40 2.65 -6.97
CA ILE A 95 0.73 1.77 -6.74
C ILE A 95 0.76 0.73 -7.84
N GLN A 96 1.93 0.54 -8.45
CA GLN A 96 2.20 -0.56 -9.37
C GLN A 96 3.20 -1.53 -8.75
N VAL A 97 2.89 -2.82 -8.84
CA VAL A 97 3.86 -3.90 -8.59
C VAL A 97 4.61 -4.17 -9.90
N ASN A 98 5.92 -3.95 -9.88
CA ASN A 98 6.83 -4.17 -11.00
C ASN A 98 7.00 -5.66 -11.27
N ARG A 99 7.31 -5.98 -12.53
CA ARG A 99 7.51 -7.38 -12.99
C ARG A 99 8.97 -7.72 -13.22
N ASP A 100 9.88 -6.88 -12.73
CA ASP A 100 11.31 -7.13 -12.80
C ASP A 100 11.67 -8.20 -11.77
N ALA A 101 12.58 -9.12 -12.11
CA ALA A 101 12.95 -10.26 -11.26
C ALA A 101 11.71 -11.02 -10.69
N TRP A 102 10.75 -11.32 -11.56
CA TRP A 102 9.50 -12.01 -11.23
C TRP A 102 9.72 -13.50 -10.99
N ASP A 103 9.18 -14.02 -9.89
CA ASP A 103 9.20 -15.44 -9.55
C ASP A 103 7.81 -15.96 -9.14
N ASP A 104 7.72 -17.27 -8.92
CA ASP A 104 6.46 -17.94 -8.56
C ASP A 104 5.93 -17.46 -7.20
N SER A 105 6.81 -17.05 -6.28
CA SER A 105 6.44 -16.55 -4.95
C SER A 105 5.74 -15.20 -5.05
N LYS A 106 6.29 -14.26 -5.83
CA LYS A 106 5.67 -12.95 -6.11
C LYS A 106 4.35 -13.12 -6.85
N GLN A 107 4.28 -14.03 -7.82
CA GLN A 107 3.04 -14.35 -8.53
C GLN A 107 1.95 -14.88 -7.59
N LEU A 108 2.31 -15.80 -6.69
CA LEU A 108 1.38 -16.35 -5.71
C LEU A 108 0.83 -15.29 -4.76
N VAL A 109 1.69 -14.40 -4.28
CA VAL A 109 1.29 -13.27 -3.41
C VAL A 109 0.34 -12.34 -4.14
N LEU A 110 0.67 -11.94 -5.36
CA LEU A 110 -0.17 -11.04 -6.14
C LEU A 110 -1.56 -11.66 -6.39
N HIS A 111 -1.61 -12.95 -6.72
CA HIS A 111 -2.86 -13.67 -6.90
C HIS A 111 -3.70 -13.71 -5.61
N ARG A 112 -3.07 -13.96 -4.45
CA ARG A 112 -3.75 -13.93 -3.14
C ARG A 112 -4.29 -12.54 -2.83
N MET A 113 -3.50 -11.49 -3.06
CA MET A 113 -3.95 -10.11 -2.90
C MET A 113 -5.17 -9.84 -3.77
N GLN A 114 -5.12 -10.18 -5.06
CA GLN A 114 -6.25 -9.99 -5.97
C GLN A 114 -7.50 -10.73 -5.49
N SER A 115 -7.36 -11.97 -5.03
CA SER A 115 -8.46 -12.77 -4.50
C SER A 115 -9.13 -12.12 -3.29
N VAL A 116 -8.36 -11.54 -2.37
CA VAL A 116 -8.89 -10.83 -1.20
C VAL A 116 -9.59 -9.54 -1.64
N LEU A 117 -8.93 -8.75 -2.49
CA LEU A 117 -9.46 -7.47 -2.96
C LEU A 117 -10.69 -7.60 -3.86
N SER A 118 -10.90 -8.77 -4.49
CA SER A 118 -12.10 -9.10 -5.26
C SER A 118 -13.26 -9.62 -4.41
N SER A 119 -13.05 -9.88 -3.13
CA SER A 119 -14.10 -10.36 -2.23
C SER A 119 -15.17 -9.29 -2.03
N GLU A 120 -16.44 -9.68 -2.06
CA GLU A 120 -17.56 -8.79 -1.73
C GLU A 120 -17.50 -8.30 -0.27
N TYR A 121 -16.80 -9.04 0.60
CA TYR A 121 -16.59 -8.70 2.00
C TYR A 121 -15.39 -7.77 2.24
N TRP A 122 -14.62 -7.44 1.20
CA TRP A 122 -13.51 -6.49 1.31
C TRP A 122 -14.03 -5.06 1.25
N ASN A 123 -13.80 -4.28 2.31
CA ASN A 123 -14.28 -2.89 2.39
C ASN A 123 -13.20 -1.84 2.11
N GLY A 124 -12.00 -2.27 1.70
CA GLY A 124 -10.85 -1.40 1.49
C GLY A 124 -9.85 -1.39 2.65
N SER A 125 -10.27 -1.65 3.89
CA SER A 125 -9.37 -1.63 5.05
C SER A 125 -9.31 -2.94 5.84
N ARG A 126 -10.26 -3.84 5.64
CA ARG A 126 -10.30 -5.18 6.24
C ARG A 126 -11.25 -6.10 5.47
N LEU A 127 -11.08 -7.40 5.64
CA LEU A 127 -12.06 -8.40 5.24
C LEU A 127 -13.13 -8.50 6.33
N ALA A 128 -14.40 -8.29 5.98
CA ALA A 128 -15.51 -8.51 6.91
C ALA A 128 -15.82 -10.00 7.07
N GLU A 129 -16.31 -10.40 8.24
CA GLU A 129 -16.84 -11.75 8.42
C GLU A 129 -18.18 -11.89 7.69
N PRO A 130 -18.44 -13.02 7.00
CA PRO A 130 -19.76 -13.30 6.46
C PRO A 130 -20.75 -13.45 7.62
N THR A 131 -21.81 -12.65 7.62
CA THR A 131 -22.93 -12.75 8.58
C THR A 131 -23.82 -13.95 8.33
#